data_AF-A0A8I0VMN5-F1
#
_entry.id   AF-A0A8I0VMN5-F1
#
_cell.length_a   1.000
_cell.length_b   1.000
_cell.length_c   1.000
_cell.angle_alpha   90.00
_cell.angle_beta   90.00
_cell.angle_gamma   90.00
#
_symmetry.space_group_name_H-M   'P 1'
#
loop_
_entity.id
_entity.type
_entity.pdbx_description
1 polymer ?
#
loop_
_entity_poly.entity_id
_entity_poly.type
_entity_poly.pdbx_seq_one_letter_code
_entity_poly.pdbx_strand_id
1 'polypeptide(L)'
;MNDIKKDRRYQNIRIGDRVDFTRCFSMESFQEFSRLSRDSNPLHHDMTYVMATSFQQPIQPLHLTSIPLSAIAGMMLPGHRSYYLGCQMRALYPASYHVDITYSSKVVAKNDHLQTITLRTIAFQGVRIILDAEQIIQVRDDIASEMAPHHDMDITIKSVSLDRTALITGASGAIGSAMALRLASHGFNLILTSRSRDAEFEGHVLQRCQEYGVEVEWITVDLESEANELSPLVSRLGAGSVVTDLVHVASPRVHATANELLNVNYTAMKTLTEAFLPQVLRRQEGRVLFTGSSAVQQAPLGWEDYSAAKAAASQYITAMNNHYGQYGFTGWILAPGLVATRFSEGLRGMNTQCLQPEEVAESAYALLNGRHGNSGGYFLLESGAPPRLGRFGFYFSETSTVPKALPLADDTGKSSSAPAINASEGDFDRLFRQFFRLGSAVDISQARVGESPYWDSLRHIEFILFLESKWGLSFNSGEMDGTKRYLDLKKLLASKIGNV
;
A
#
# COMPACT_ATOMS: atom_id res chain seq x y z
N MET A 1 13.10 -26.92 8.62
CA MET A 1 12.74 -28.30 8.20
C MET A 1 11.78 -28.85 9.24
N ASN A 2 10.48 -28.66 9.04
CA ASN A 2 9.43 -29.35 9.77
C ASN A 2 8.28 -29.48 8.78
N ASP A 3 8.16 -30.67 8.23
CA ASP A 3 7.14 -31.09 7.29
C ASP A 3 5.82 -31.14 8.05
N ILE A 4 5.14 -29.98 8.11
CA ILE A 4 3.85 -29.88 8.82
C ILE A 4 2.85 -30.67 7.97
N LYS A 5 2.55 -31.90 8.43
CA LYS A 5 1.58 -32.84 7.86
C LYS A 5 0.46 -32.14 7.08
N LYS A 6 0.30 -32.58 5.83
CA LYS A 6 -0.63 -32.08 4.79
C LYS A 6 -2.12 -32.16 5.16
N ASP A 7 -2.46 -32.65 6.35
CA ASP A 7 -3.80 -32.71 6.94
C ASP A 7 -3.81 -31.98 8.29
N ARG A 8 -4.42 -30.78 8.37
CA ARG A 8 -4.47 -29.98 9.61
C ARG A 8 -5.86 -29.99 10.23
N ARG A 9 -5.90 -30.34 11.52
CA ARG A 9 -7.05 -30.08 12.38
C ARG A 9 -7.28 -28.58 12.56
N TYR A 10 -8.53 -28.20 12.82
CA TYR A 10 -8.93 -26.80 13.00
C TYR A 10 -8.07 -26.04 14.02
N GLN A 11 -7.75 -26.71 15.15
CA GLN A 11 -6.96 -26.14 16.24
C GLN A 11 -5.51 -25.83 15.84
N ASN A 12 -4.97 -26.54 14.85
CA ASN A 12 -3.58 -26.39 14.41
C ASN A 12 -3.40 -25.30 13.34
N ILE A 13 -4.50 -24.77 12.81
CA ILE A 13 -4.48 -23.72 11.80
C ILE A 13 -4.42 -22.38 12.50
N ARG A 14 -3.48 -21.53 12.08
CA ARG A 14 -3.30 -20.18 12.62
C ARG A 14 -3.70 -19.14 11.59
N ILE A 15 -4.22 -18.01 12.07
CA ILE A 15 -4.36 -16.82 11.22
C ILE A 15 -2.96 -16.44 10.72
N GLY A 16 -2.84 -16.22 9.42
CA GLY A 16 -1.57 -15.95 8.74
C GLY A 16 -0.87 -17.18 8.16
N ASP A 17 -1.33 -18.41 8.43
CA ASP A 17 -0.90 -19.59 7.68
C ASP A 17 -1.17 -19.36 6.19
N ARG A 18 -0.21 -19.75 5.34
CA ARG A 18 -0.27 -19.47 3.90
C ARG A 18 0.25 -20.59 3.02
N VAL A 19 -0.19 -20.56 1.78
CA VAL A 19 0.32 -21.39 0.68
C VAL A 19 0.50 -20.51 -0.55
N ASP A 20 1.59 -20.72 -1.28
CA ASP A 20 1.80 -20.09 -2.57
C ASP A 20 2.40 -21.07 -3.58
N PHE A 21 1.96 -20.97 -4.84
CA PHE A 21 2.46 -21.79 -5.95
C PHE A 21 2.24 -21.06 -7.28
N THR A 22 2.94 -21.53 -8.31
CA THR A 22 2.83 -20.98 -9.67
C THR A 22 2.17 -22.00 -10.59
N ARG A 23 1.34 -21.52 -11.52
CA ARG A 23 0.76 -22.34 -12.59
C ARG A 23 0.73 -21.55 -13.90
N CYS A 24 1.07 -22.22 -14.99
CA CYS A 24 0.96 -21.71 -16.35
C CYS A 24 -0.19 -22.42 -17.05
N PHE A 25 -1.00 -21.68 -17.81
CA PHE A 25 -2.08 -22.24 -18.61
C PHE A 25 -1.76 -22.07 -20.09
N SER A 26 -1.93 -23.16 -20.83
CA SER A 26 -1.71 -23.22 -22.28
C SER A 26 -3.03 -23.23 -23.02
N MET A 27 -2.93 -23.21 -24.35
CA MET A 27 -4.08 -23.38 -25.21
C MET A 27 -4.74 -24.76 -25.08
N GLU A 28 -3.99 -25.80 -24.71
CA GLU A 28 -4.53 -27.12 -24.39
C GLU A 28 -5.39 -27.06 -23.12
N SER A 29 -4.95 -26.29 -22.10
CA SER A 29 -5.77 -26.07 -20.90
C SER A 29 -7.12 -25.42 -21.23
N PHE A 30 -7.14 -24.51 -22.21
CA PHE A 30 -8.39 -23.94 -22.71
C PHE A 30 -9.26 -24.97 -23.44
N GLN A 31 -8.67 -25.85 -24.25
CA GLN A 31 -9.43 -26.89 -24.94
C GLN A 31 -10.10 -27.85 -23.95
N GLU A 32 -9.39 -28.26 -22.90
CA GLU A 32 -9.95 -29.08 -21.82
C GLU A 32 -11.10 -28.36 -21.10
N PHE A 33 -10.90 -27.08 -20.77
CA PHE A 33 -11.91 -26.24 -20.15
C PHE A 33 -13.14 -26.07 -21.05
N SER A 34 -12.96 -25.78 -22.33
CA SER A 34 -14.03 -25.59 -23.31
C SER A 34 -14.85 -26.87 -23.50
N ARG A 35 -14.19 -28.04 -23.52
CA ARG A 35 -14.87 -29.34 -23.60
C ARG A 35 -15.81 -29.59 -22.40
N LEU A 36 -15.40 -29.19 -21.20
CA LEU A 36 -16.18 -29.40 -19.97
C LEU A 36 -17.25 -28.32 -19.77
N SER A 37 -16.89 -27.06 -19.97
CA SER A 37 -17.76 -25.90 -19.71
C SER A 37 -18.69 -25.55 -20.87
N ARG A 38 -18.35 -26.00 -22.09
CA ARG A 38 -18.92 -25.57 -23.37
C ARG A 38 -18.72 -24.08 -23.68
N ASP A 39 -17.84 -23.41 -22.95
CA ASP A 39 -17.43 -22.05 -23.30
C ASP A 39 -16.42 -22.10 -24.44
N SER A 40 -16.85 -21.64 -25.61
CA SER A 40 -16.05 -21.51 -26.81
C SER A 40 -16.05 -20.07 -27.30
N ASN A 41 -16.05 -19.09 -26.40
CA ASN A 41 -16.01 -17.69 -26.79
C ASN A 41 -14.74 -17.39 -27.61
N PRO A 42 -14.86 -16.78 -28.81
CA PRO A 42 -13.72 -16.48 -29.68
C PRO A 42 -12.67 -15.56 -29.02
N LEU A 43 -13.05 -14.77 -28.01
CA LEU A 43 -12.11 -13.96 -27.21
C LEU A 43 -10.95 -14.77 -26.61
N HIS A 44 -11.17 -16.06 -26.40
CA HIS A 44 -10.21 -16.92 -25.73
C HIS A 44 -9.25 -17.63 -26.68
N HIS A 45 -9.53 -17.67 -27.99
CA HIS A 45 -8.79 -18.54 -28.91
C HIS A 45 -8.67 -18.07 -30.36
N ASP A 46 -9.59 -17.24 -30.87
CA ASP A 46 -9.57 -16.81 -32.25
C ASP A 46 -8.76 -15.52 -32.41
N MET A 47 -7.59 -15.63 -33.03
CA MET A 47 -6.70 -14.48 -33.24
C MET A 47 -7.33 -13.39 -34.11
N THR A 48 -8.11 -13.77 -35.13
CA THR A 48 -8.78 -12.81 -36.03
C THR A 48 -9.82 -12.01 -35.27
N TYR A 49 -10.61 -12.68 -34.44
CA TYR A 49 -11.61 -12.04 -33.61
C TYR A 49 -10.96 -11.09 -32.60
N VAL A 50 -9.92 -11.54 -31.91
CA VAL A 50 -9.32 -10.77 -30.82
C VAL A 50 -8.55 -9.53 -31.31
N MET A 51 -7.97 -9.58 -32.51
CA MET A 51 -7.33 -8.42 -33.13
C MET A 51 -8.30 -7.26 -33.39
N ALA A 52 -9.60 -7.54 -33.49
CA ALA A 52 -10.64 -6.51 -33.60
C ALA A 52 -11.07 -5.91 -32.24
N THR A 53 -10.49 -6.39 -31.13
CA THR A 53 -10.82 -5.96 -29.76
C THR A 53 -9.67 -5.17 -29.12
N SER A 54 -9.94 -4.53 -27.98
CA SER A 54 -8.91 -3.83 -27.20
C SER A 54 -7.88 -4.76 -26.56
N PHE A 55 -8.11 -6.07 -26.52
CA PHE A 55 -7.17 -7.03 -25.93
C PHE A 55 -5.98 -7.33 -26.82
N GLN A 56 -6.17 -7.35 -28.15
CA GLN A 56 -5.13 -7.63 -29.17
C GLN A 56 -4.38 -8.97 -29.03
N GLN A 57 -4.76 -9.83 -28.08
CA GLN A 57 -4.27 -11.20 -27.91
C GLN A 57 -5.30 -12.04 -27.14
N PRO A 58 -5.39 -13.35 -27.39
CA PRO A 58 -6.31 -14.22 -26.66
C PRO A 58 -6.09 -14.16 -25.15
N ILE A 59 -7.18 -14.08 -24.39
CA ILE A 59 -7.17 -14.01 -22.93
C ILE A 59 -7.77 -15.29 -22.34
N GLN A 60 -7.35 -15.66 -21.13
CA GLN A 60 -7.92 -16.83 -20.45
C GLN A 60 -9.36 -16.54 -20.00
N PRO A 61 -10.28 -17.53 -20.08
CA PRO A 61 -11.54 -17.46 -19.35
C PRO A 61 -11.31 -17.24 -17.86
N LEU A 62 -12.17 -16.44 -17.22
CA LEU A 62 -12.10 -16.21 -15.78
C LEU A 62 -12.13 -17.54 -15.02
N HIS A 63 -13.00 -18.45 -15.41
CA HIS A 63 -13.16 -19.71 -14.71
C HIS A 63 -11.97 -20.64 -14.88
N LEU A 64 -11.28 -20.62 -16.03
CA LEU A 64 -10.00 -21.31 -16.23
C LEU A 64 -8.93 -20.77 -15.26
N THR A 65 -8.84 -19.44 -15.16
CA THR A 65 -7.94 -18.76 -14.21
C THR A 65 -8.29 -19.10 -12.75
N SER A 66 -9.58 -19.26 -12.42
CA SER A 66 -10.02 -19.53 -11.04
C SER A 66 -9.91 -21.00 -10.61
N ILE A 67 -9.63 -21.95 -11.52
CA ILE A 67 -9.59 -23.39 -11.21
C ILE A 67 -8.77 -23.70 -9.94
N PRO A 68 -7.56 -23.13 -9.74
CA PRO A 68 -6.74 -23.47 -8.58
C PRO A 68 -7.35 -23.08 -7.24
N LEU A 69 -8.33 -22.16 -7.20
CA LEU A 69 -9.05 -21.82 -5.97
C LEU A 69 -9.72 -23.06 -5.34
N SER A 70 -10.28 -23.94 -6.16
CA SER A 70 -10.90 -25.18 -5.68
C SER A 70 -9.87 -26.10 -5.00
N ALA A 71 -8.70 -26.26 -5.60
CA ALA A 71 -7.63 -27.07 -5.01
C ALA A 71 -7.07 -26.44 -3.73
N ILE A 72 -6.95 -25.10 -3.68
CA ILE A 72 -6.52 -24.38 -2.48
C ILE A 72 -7.44 -24.67 -1.30
N ALA A 73 -8.74 -24.42 -1.47
CA ALA A 73 -9.74 -24.61 -0.42
C ALA A 73 -9.98 -26.10 -0.08
N GLY A 74 -9.92 -26.97 -1.09
CA GLY A 74 -10.28 -28.38 -0.98
C GLY A 74 -9.15 -29.30 -0.51
N MET A 75 -7.90 -28.92 -0.80
CA MET A 75 -6.78 -29.86 -0.69
C MET A 75 -5.51 -29.25 -0.07
N MET A 76 -5.35 -27.93 -0.07
CA MET A 76 -4.11 -27.30 0.42
C MET A 76 -4.28 -26.74 1.83
N LEU A 77 -5.34 -25.96 2.09
CA LEU A 77 -5.56 -25.31 3.37
C LEU A 77 -7.07 -25.33 3.68
N PRO A 78 -7.56 -26.16 4.62
CA PRO A 78 -6.84 -26.90 5.68
C PRO A 78 -6.17 -28.22 5.25
N GLY A 79 -6.39 -28.68 4.01
CA GLY A 79 -6.13 -30.05 3.58
C GLY A 79 -7.44 -30.76 3.23
N HIS A 80 -7.43 -32.09 3.15
CA HIS A 80 -8.61 -32.87 2.73
C HIS A 80 -9.82 -32.78 3.70
N ARG A 81 -9.65 -32.21 4.91
CA ARG A 81 -10.72 -31.93 5.89
C ARG A 81 -11.52 -30.67 5.56
N SER A 82 -11.76 -30.43 4.28
CA SER A 82 -12.40 -29.21 3.82
C SER A 82 -13.83 -29.48 3.40
N TYR A 83 -14.75 -28.66 3.88
CA TYR A 83 -16.04 -28.46 3.24
C TYR A 83 -16.10 -27.02 2.73
N TYR A 84 -16.06 -26.86 1.40
CA TYR A 84 -15.96 -25.55 0.76
C TYR A 84 -17.34 -24.89 0.69
N LEU A 85 -17.57 -23.91 1.56
CA LEU A 85 -18.87 -23.28 1.77
C LEU A 85 -19.18 -22.20 0.73
N GLY A 86 -18.17 -21.46 0.28
CA GLY A 86 -18.40 -20.38 -0.66
C GLY A 86 -17.12 -19.68 -1.11
N CYS A 87 -17.22 -19.05 -2.29
CA CYS A 87 -16.18 -18.26 -2.90
C CYS A 87 -16.78 -16.94 -3.39
N GLN A 88 -16.18 -15.82 -3.00
CA GLN A 88 -16.34 -14.55 -3.69
C GLN A 88 -15.06 -14.26 -4.44
N MET A 89 -15.13 -13.86 -5.70
CA MET A 89 -13.95 -13.54 -6.49
C MET A 89 -14.22 -12.34 -7.39
N ARG A 90 -13.18 -11.52 -7.57
CA ARG A 90 -13.18 -10.36 -8.44
C ARG A 90 -12.06 -10.49 -9.45
N ALA A 91 -12.41 -10.50 -10.73
CA ALA A 91 -11.47 -10.35 -11.82
C ALA A 91 -11.04 -8.88 -11.91
N LEU A 92 -9.74 -8.62 -11.83
CA LEU A 92 -9.19 -7.27 -11.88
C LEU A 92 -8.62 -6.94 -13.25
N TYR A 93 -7.90 -7.90 -13.84
CA TYR A 93 -7.29 -7.77 -15.16
C TYR A 93 -7.39 -9.10 -15.92
N PRO A 94 -7.44 -9.07 -17.26
CA PRO A 94 -7.40 -10.28 -18.07
C PRO A 94 -6.07 -11.01 -17.90
N ALA A 95 -6.12 -12.34 -17.82
CA ALA A 95 -4.94 -13.18 -17.75
C ALA A 95 -4.50 -13.62 -19.15
N SER A 96 -3.20 -13.57 -19.43
CA SER A 96 -2.62 -14.06 -20.69
C SER A 96 -2.23 -15.53 -20.59
N TYR A 97 -2.34 -16.27 -21.70
CA TYR A 97 -1.80 -17.64 -21.80
C TYR A 97 -0.26 -17.64 -21.78
N HIS A 98 0.33 -18.79 -21.45
CA HIS A 98 1.79 -19.02 -21.47
C HIS A 98 2.61 -18.09 -20.57
N VAL A 99 1.95 -17.43 -19.61
CA VAL A 99 2.58 -16.59 -18.60
C VAL A 99 2.24 -17.15 -17.24
N ASP A 100 3.27 -17.33 -16.42
CA ASP A 100 3.15 -17.85 -15.06
C ASP A 100 2.23 -17.00 -14.20
N ILE A 101 1.22 -17.65 -13.62
CA ILE A 101 0.33 -17.07 -12.63
C ILE A 101 0.73 -17.61 -11.27
N THR A 102 1.10 -16.71 -10.36
CA THR A 102 1.33 -17.06 -8.97
C THR A 102 0.04 -16.89 -8.18
N TYR A 103 -0.35 -17.93 -7.44
CA TYR A 103 -1.44 -17.91 -6.48
C TYR A 103 -0.84 -17.84 -5.08
N SER A 104 -1.30 -16.88 -4.28
CA SER A 104 -0.97 -16.78 -2.86
C SER A 104 -2.26 -16.78 -2.07
N SER A 105 -2.39 -17.71 -1.13
CA SER A 105 -3.55 -17.82 -0.23
C SER A 105 -3.12 -17.76 1.22
N LYS A 106 -3.83 -16.97 2.04
CA LYS A 106 -3.54 -16.75 3.46
C LYS A 106 -4.82 -16.87 4.30
N VAL A 107 -4.72 -17.53 5.46
CA VAL A 107 -5.81 -17.54 6.45
C VAL A 107 -5.94 -16.14 7.05
N VAL A 108 -7.08 -15.48 6.85
CA VAL A 108 -7.34 -14.13 7.36
C VAL A 108 -8.28 -14.10 8.56
N ALA A 109 -9.13 -15.13 8.71
CA ALA A 109 -10.05 -15.23 9.83
C ALA A 109 -10.36 -16.68 10.22
N LYS A 110 -10.81 -16.85 11.46
CA LYS A 110 -11.25 -18.12 12.05
C LYS A 110 -12.55 -17.88 12.82
N ASN A 111 -13.49 -18.82 12.72
CA ASN A 111 -14.70 -18.87 13.55
C ASN A 111 -14.75 -20.21 14.28
N ASP A 112 -14.52 -20.17 15.60
CA ASP A 112 -14.37 -21.37 16.42
C ASP A 112 -15.68 -22.15 16.57
N HIS A 113 -16.82 -21.45 16.59
CA HIS A 113 -18.13 -22.07 16.77
C HIS A 113 -18.52 -22.95 15.57
N LEU A 114 -18.27 -22.46 14.36
CA LEU A 114 -18.57 -23.19 13.13
C LEU A 114 -17.39 -24.01 12.61
N GLN A 115 -16.22 -23.90 13.24
CA GLN A 115 -14.95 -24.42 12.76
C GLN A 115 -14.63 -23.99 11.33
N THR A 116 -14.95 -22.73 10.98
CA THR A 116 -14.64 -22.20 9.65
C THR A 116 -13.38 -21.36 9.64
N ILE A 117 -12.70 -21.38 8.50
CA ILE A 117 -11.58 -20.50 8.17
C ILE A 117 -11.95 -19.69 6.93
N THR A 118 -11.50 -18.44 6.90
CA THR A 118 -11.58 -17.59 5.72
C THR A 118 -10.18 -17.47 5.12
N LEU A 119 -10.07 -17.81 3.84
CA LEU A 119 -8.84 -17.63 3.07
C LEU A 119 -8.99 -16.42 2.16
N ARG A 120 -7.96 -15.60 2.11
CA ARG A 120 -7.79 -14.59 1.07
C ARG A 120 -6.77 -15.08 0.06
N THR A 121 -7.19 -15.21 -1.18
CA THR A 121 -6.37 -15.69 -2.29
C THR A 121 -6.23 -14.63 -3.36
N ILE A 122 -4.99 -14.24 -3.66
CA ILE A 122 -4.68 -13.38 -4.80
C ILE A 122 -3.96 -14.19 -5.87
N ALA A 123 -4.25 -13.91 -7.14
CA ALA A 123 -3.49 -14.43 -8.27
C ALA A 123 -2.88 -13.27 -9.07
N PHE A 124 -1.63 -13.42 -9.50
CA PHE A 124 -0.92 -12.36 -10.20
C PHE A 124 0.08 -12.87 -11.25
N GLN A 125 0.25 -12.09 -12.33
CA GLN A 125 1.25 -12.29 -13.38
C GLN A 125 2.33 -11.21 -13.24
N GLY A 126 3.56 -11.60 -12.90
CA GLY A 126 4.61 -10.67 -12.49
C GLY A 126 4.25 -9.96 -11.18
N VAL A 127 3.77 -8.72 -11.27
CA VAL A 127 3.27 -7.92 -10.13
C VAL A 127 1.85 -7.38 -10.37
N ARG A 128 1.21 -7.78 -11.47
CA ARG A 128 -0.17 -7.38 -11.80
C ARG A 128 -1.13 -8.38 -11.18
N ILE A 129 -1.94 -7.94 -10.22
CA ILE A 129 -2.98 -8.77 -9.60
C ILE A 129 -4.12 -8.97 -10.59
N ILE A 130 -4.38 -10.21 -11.01
CA ILE A 130 -5.43 -10.54 -11.98
C ILE A 130 -6.72 -11.00 -11.30
N LEU A 131 -6.62 -11.57 -10.09
CA LEU A 131 -7.72 -12.14 -9.32
C LEU A 131 -7.54 -11.84 -7.83
N ASP A 132 -8.61 -11.43 -7.16
CA ASP A 132 -8.70 -11.35 -5.70
C ASP A 132 -9.95 -12.14 -5.27
N ALA A 133 -9.77 -13.09 -4.35
CA ALA A 133 -10.81 -14.02 -3.94
C ALA A 133 -10.82 -14.22 -2.43
N GLU A 134 -12.02 -14.36 -1.87
CA GLU A 134 -12.26 -14.77 -0.51
C GLU A 134 -13.00 -16.12 -0.51
N GLN A 135 -12.47 -17.08 0.25
CA GLN A 135 -12.95 -18.45 0.28
C GLN A 135 -13.31 -18.80 1.73
N ILE A 136 -14.49 -19.35 1.96
CA ILE A 136 -14.94 -19.80 3.28
C ILE A 136 -14.94 -21.33 3.29
N ILE A 137 -14.19 -21.91 4.21
CA ILE A 137 -14.04 -23.36 4.32
C ILE A 137 -14.38 -23.77 5.74
N GLN A 138 -15.26 -24.75 5.89
CA GLN A 138 -15.47 -25.43 7.16
C GLN A 138 -14.47 -26.58 7.28
N VAL A 139 -13.77 -26.63 8.41
CA VAL A 139 -12.82 -27.71 8.72
C VAL A 139 -13.60 -28.87 9.34
N ARG A 140 -13.45 -30.06 8.77
CA ARG A 140 -14.17 -31.28 9.15
C ARG A 140 -13.29 -32.17 10.01
N ASP A 141 -13.13 -31.77 11.27
CA ASP A 141 -12.35 -32.52 12.27
C ASP A 141 -13.02 -33.84 12.69
N ASP A 142 -14.30 -34.01 12.36
CA ASP A 142 -15.13 -35.20 12.59
C ASP A 142 -14.76 -36.40 11.69
N ILE A 143 -14.06 -36.18 10.58
CA ILE A 143 -13.67 -37.24 9.64
C ILE A 143 -12.45 -38.02 10.18
N ALA A 144 -12.46 -39.35 10.21
CA ALA A 144 -11.28 -40.11 10.64
C ALA A 144 -10.12 -39.99 9.61
N SER A 145 -8.88 -39.73 10.07
CA SER A 145 -7.71 -39.53 9.18
C SER A 145 -7.39 -40.76 8.32
N GLU A 146 -7.66 -41.96 8.84
CA GLU A 146 -7.44 -43.25 8.19
C GLU A 146 -8.36 -43.50 6.97
N MET A 147 -9.43 -42.70 6.82
CA MET A 147 -10.38 -42.81 5.71
C MET A 147 -9.97 -42.00 4.47
N ALA A 148 -8.94 -41.15 4.59
CA ALA A 148 -8.51 -40.29 3.50
C ALA A 148 -7.47 -41.01 2.60
N PRO A 149 -7.71 -41.15 1.29
CA PRO A 149 -6.68 -41.65 0.38
C PRO A 149 -5.47 -40.71 0.39
N HIS A 150 -4.26 -41.26 0.49
CA HIS A 150 -3.03 -40.47 0.40
C HIS A 150 -2.97 -39.76 -0.96
N HIS A 151 -3.11 -38.43 -0.96
CA HIS A 151 -2.79 -37.58 -2.09
C HIS A 151 -1.55 -36.78 -1.74
N ASP A 152 -0.43 -37.18 -2.32
CA ASP A 152 0.83 -36.48 -2.12
C ASP A 152 0.89 -35.30 -3.10
N MET A 153 0.39 -34.14 -2.67
CA MET A 153 0.67 -32.90 -3.38
C MET A 153 1.97 -32.30 -2.84
N ASP A 154 2.91 -31.96 -3.73
CA ASP A 154 4.18 -31.33 -3.37
C ASP A 154 3.96 -29.85 -3.06
N ILE A 155 3.37 -29.58 -1.88
CA ILE A 155 2.97 -28.25 -1.45
C ILE A 155 3.45 -28.02 -0.03
N THR A 156 4.22 -26.95 0.15
CA THR A 156 4.71 -26.53 1.46
C THR A 156 3.80 -25.45 2.04
N ILE A 157 3.04 -25.79 3.07
CA ILE A 157 2.29 -24.80 3.86
C ILE A 157 3.26 -24.07 4.79
N LYS A 158 3.33 -22.74 4.63
CA LYS A 158 4.20 -21.89 5.45
C LYS A 158 3.38 -21.34 6.61
N SER A 159 3.72 -21.71 7.84
CA SER A 159 3.15 -21.06 9.02
C SER A 159 3.72 -19.65 9.20
N VAL A 160 3.05 -18.84 10.02
CA VAL A 160 3.58 -17.52 10.42
C VAL A 160 4.98 -17.69 11.01
N SER A 161 5.98 -17.07 10.38
CA SER A 161 7.34 -16.97 10.91
C SER A 161 7.41 -15.79 11.86
N LEU A 162 8.02 -15.98 13.02
CA LEU A 162 8.36 -14.88 13.93
C LEU A 162 9.66 -14.19 13.51
N ASP A 163 10.52 -14.90 12.78
CA ASP A 163 11.79 -14.38 12.32
C ASP A 163 11.56 -13.36 11.19
N ARG A 164 12.01 -12.13 11.43
CA ARG A 164 11.95 -11.02 10.48
C ARG A 164 13.36 -10.69 10.02
N THR A 165 13.47 -10.30 8.75
CA THR A 165 14.74 -9.89 8.16
C THR A 165 14.57 -8.51 7.53
N ALA A 166 15.37 -7.54 7.96
CA ALA A 166 15.38 -6.20 7.41
C ALA A 166 16.60 -5.97 6.51
N LEU A 167 16.38 -5.47 5.29
CA LEU A 167 17.43 -4.95 4.44
C LEU A 167 17.54 -3.43 4.67
N ILE A 168 18.70 -2.95 5.11
CA ILE A 168 18.92 -1.54 5.45
C ILE A 168 19.96 -0.92 4.53
N THR A 169 19.56 0.08 3.73
CA THR A 169 20.51 0.88 2.95
C THR A 169 21.08 2.04 3.74
N GLY A 170 22.35 2.39 3.48
CA GLY A 170 23.03 3.47 4.21
C GLY A 170 23.41 3.07 5.63
N ALA A 171 23.65 1.77 5.87
CA ALA A 171 23.90 1.20 7.19
C ALA A 171 25.19 1.74 7.85
N SER A 172 26.18 2.19 7.07
CA SER A 172 27.38 2.85 7.59
C SER A 172 27.16 4.30 8.04
N GLY A 173 25.98 4.89 7.78
CA GLY A 173 25.60 6.21 8.28
C GLY A 173 25.13 6.17 9.74
N ALA A 174 25.12 7.32 10.40
CA ALA A 174 24.69 7.42 11.81
C ALA A 174 23.23 6.97 12.02
N ILE A 175 22.29 7.36 11.14
CA ILE A 175 20.90 6.90 11.22
C ILE A 175 20.79 5.40 10.88
N GLY A 176 21.48 4.96 9.81
CA GLY A 176 21.41 3.56 9.37
C GLY A 176 21.97 2.57 10.39
N SER A 177 23.10 2.90 11.03
CA SER A 177 23.69 2.09 12.09
C SER A 177 22.84 2.08 13.36
N ALA A 178 22.27 3.22 13.77
CA ALA A 178 21.32 3.28 14.87
C ALA A 178 20.06 2.44 14.59
N MET A 179 19.52 2.49 13.36
CA MET A 179 18.41 1.63 12.93
C MET A 179 18.79 0.14 12.96
N ALA A 180 19.98 -0.22 12.47
CA ALA A 180 20.47 -1.60 12.49
C ALA A 180 20.53 -2.13 13.94
N LEU A 181 21.17 -1.39 14.84
CA LEU A 181 21.26 -1.77 16.26
C LEU A 181 19.87 -1.88 16.90
N ARG A 182 18.96 -0.96 16.60
CA ARG A 182 17.62 -0.98 17.17
C ARG A 182 16.82 -2.19 16.69
N LEU A 183 16.87 -2.50 15.40
CA LEU A 183 16.20 -3.68 14.84
C LEU A 183 16.83 -4.99 15.34
N ALA A 184 18.17 -5.09 15.40
CA ALA A 184 18.87 -6.23 15.98
C ALA A 184 18.46 -6.49 17.43
N SER A 185 18.35 -5.43 18.25
CA SER A 185 17.92 -5.55 19.66
C SER A 185 16.49 -6.07 19.84
N HIS A 186 15.68 -6.10 18.78
CA HIS A 186 14.33 -6.67 18.74
C HIS A 186 14.26 -7.98 17.94
N GLY A 187 15.40 -8.63 17.67
CA GLY A 187 15.45 -9.96 17.06
C GLY A 187 15.33 -9.97 15.53
N PHE A 188 15.52 -8.83 14.85
CA PHE A 188 15.54 -8.82 13.39
C PHE A 188 16.90 -9.30 12.88
N ASN A 189 16.88 -10.27 11.97
CA ASN A 189 18.03 -10.55 11.12
C ASN A 189 18.24 -9.37 10.16
N LEU A 190 19.48 -9.12 9.77
CA LEU A 190 19.83 -7.90 9.05
C LEU A 190 20.66 -8.18 7.80
N ILE A 191 20.29 -7.52 6.71
CA ILE A 191 21.12 -7.36 5.52
C ILE A 191 21.47 -5.87 5.44
N LEU A 192 22.72 -5.54 5.76
CA LEU A 192 23.21 -4.17 5.83
C LEU A 192 23.93 -3.83 4.53
N THR A 193 23.69 -2.64 3.99
CA THR A 193 24.38 -2.20 2.78
C THR A 193 24.80 -0.74 2.85
N SER A 194 26.01 -0.49 2.35
CA SER A 194 26.54 0.84 2.09
C SER A 194 27.58 0.80 0.98
N ARG A 195 27.96 1.99 0.53
CA ARG A 195 29.20 2.19 -0.22
C ARG A 195 30.36 1.89 0.72
N SER A 196 31.30 1.04 0.30
CA SER A 196 32.48 0.70 1.11
C SER A 196 33.25 1.98 1.40
N ARG A 197 33.36 2.33 2.68
CA ARG A 197 34.00 3.57 3.13
C ARG A 197 34.89 3.38 4.35
N ASP A 198 34.55 2.47 5.25
CA ASP A 198 35.23 2.30 6.53
C ASP A 198 35.01 0.88 7.08
N ALA A 199 35.91 -0.05 6.73
CA ALA A 199 35.77 -1.45 7.10
C ALA A 199 35.81 -1.68 8.63
N GLU A 200 36.49 -0.82 9.39
CA GLU A 200 36.54 -0.92 10.86
C GLU A 200 35.18 -0.55 11.46
N PHE A 201 34.58 0.54 11.00
CA PHE A 201 33.23 0.94 11.45
C PHE A 201 32.17 -0.09 11.06
N GLU A 202 32.21 -0.59 9.82
CA GLU A 202 31.30 -1.63 9.34
C GLU A 202 31.45 -2.91 10.19
N GLY A 203 32.68 -3.33 10.48
CA GLY A 203 32.98 -4.45 11.38
C GLY A 203 32.44 -4.24 12.81
N HIS A 204 32.54 -3.02 13.34
CA HIS A 204 31.99 -2.69 14.65
C HIS A 204 30.46 -2.80 14.68
N VAL A 205 29.76 -2.25 13.68
CA VAL A 205 28.29 -2.34 13.60
C VAL A 205 27.85 -3.80 13.47
N LEU A 206 28.54 -4.59 12.65
CA LEU A 206 28.30 -6.03 12.52
C LEU A 206 28.38 -6.75 13.87
N GLN A 207 29.51 -6.58 14.57
CA GLN A 207 29.75 -7.22 15.86
C GLN A 207 28.67 -6.82 16.88
N ARG A 208 28.38 -5.53 16.99
CA ARG A 208 27.37 -4.99 17.92
C ARG A 208 25.97 -5.54 17.64
N CYS A 209 25.61 -5.76 16.37
CA CYS A 209 24.32 -6.36 16.03
C CYS A 209 24.29 -7.86 16.37
N GLN A 210 25.38 -8.58 16.08
CA GLN A 210 25.52 -10.01 16.38
C GLN A 210 25.48 -10.32 17.89
N GLU A 211 25.90 -9.39 18.75
CA GLU A 211 25.75 -9.51 20.21
C GLU A 211 24.29 -9.70 20.67
N TYR A 212 23.30 -9.29 19.86
CA TYR A 212 21.87 -9.53 20.14
C TYR A 212 21.38 -10.92 19.68
N GLY A 213 22.26 -11.77 19.15
CA GLY A 213 21.94 -13.14 18.73
C GLY A 213 21.21 -13.25 17.38
N VAL A 214 21.28 -12.20 16.55
CA VAL A 214 20.66 -12.18 15.21
C VAL A 214 21.69 -12.47 14.11
N GLU A 215 21.22 -12.96 12.98
CA GLU A 215 22.05 -13.10 11.77
C GLU A 215 22.24 -11.74 11.11
N VAL A 216 23.48 -11.42 10.73
CA VAL A 216 23.82 -10.15 10.10
C VAL A 216 24.76 -10.40 8.93
N GLU A 217 24.37 -9.91 7.77
CA GLU A 217 25.16 -9.91 6.54
C GLU A 217 25.43 -8.47 6.10
N TRP A 218 26.63 -8.20 5.58
CA TRP A 218 26.97 -6.94 4.94
C TRP A 218 27.18 -7.11 3.44
N ILE A 219 26.53 -6.28 2.63
CA ILE A 219 26.67 -6.28 1.18
C ILE A 219 27.09 -4.89 0.73
N THR A 220 28.32 -4.78 0.26
CA THR A 220 28.86 -3.52 -0.30
C THR A 220 28.25 -3.26 -1.67
N VAL A 221 27.49 -2.17 -1.80
CA VAL A 221 26.87 -1.76 -3.08
C VAL A 221 26.86 -0.24 -3.16
N ASP A 222 27.20 0.28 -4.35
CA ASP A 222 26.94 1.67 -4.69
C ASP A 222 25.54 1.83 -5.28
N LEU A 223 24.73 2.68 -4.63
CA LEU A 223 23.35 2.95 -5.01
C LEU A 223 23.22 4.08 -6.05
N GLU A 224 24.32 4.79 -6.32
CA GLU A 224 24.37 5.85 -7.32
C GLU A 224 24.56 5.29 -8.74
N SER A 225 25.16 4.11 -8.82
CA SER A 225 25.43 3.37 -10.05
C SER A 225 24.16 2.96 -10.81
N GLU A 226 24.34 2.57 -12.08
CA GLU A 226 23.25 2.06 -12.92
C GLU A 226 22.56 0.84 -12.31
N ALA A 227 21.31 0.59 -12.69
CA ALA A 227 20.46 -0.46 -12.12
C ALA A 227 21.10 -1.87 -12.11
N ASN A 228 22.04 -2.15 -13.02
CA ASN A 228 22.76 -3.43 -13.07
C ASN A 228 23.68 -3.68 -11.87
N GLU A 229 24.18 -2.63 -11.20
CA GLU A 229 25.05 -2.75 -10.02
C GLU A 229 24.26 -2.99 -8.73
N LEU A 230 22.94 -2.78 -8.74
CA LEU A 230 22.05 -3.16 -7.62
C LEU A 230 21.76 -4.67 -7.58
N SER A 231 22.29 -5.45 -8.53
CA SER A 231 22.01 -6.88 -8.69
C SER A 231 22.18 -7.70 -7.40
N PRO A 232 23.19 -7.49 -6.53
CA PRO A 232 23.30 -8.27 -5.29
C PRO A 232 22.10 -8.05 -4.36
N LEU A 233 21.63 -6.82 -4.23
CA LEU A 233 20.47 -6.48 -3.39
C LEU A 233 19.17 -6.95 -4.03
N VAL A 234 19.03 -6.81 -5.36
CA VAL A 234 17.87 -7.29 -6.11
C VAL A 234 17.74 -8.81 -5.98
N SER A 235 18.84 -9.56 -6.09
CA SER A 235 18.86 -11.01 -5.87
C SER A 235 18.44 -11.38 -4.44
N ARG A 236 18.87 -10.61 -3.43
CA ARG A 236 18.45 -10.79 -2.04
C ARG A 236 16.99 -10.44 -1.79
N LEU A 237 16.36 -9.62 -2.62
CA LEU A 237 14.95 -9.21 -2.48
C LEU A 237 13.98 -10.05 -3.35
N GLY A 238 14.49 -10.83 -4.30
CA GLY A 238 13.71 -11.60 -5.26
C GLY A 238 12.86 -12.73 -4.66
N ALA A 239 12.15 -13.45 -5.53
CA ALA A 239 11.31 -14.59 -5.13
C ALA A 239 12.10 -15.66 -4.38
N GLY A 240 11.55 -16.20 -3.29
CA GLY A 240 12.26 -17.08 -2.33
C GLY A 240 13.04 -16.39 -1.18
N SER A 241 13.54 -15.15 -1.33
CA SER A 241 14.02 -14.26 -0.24
C SER A 241 13.27 -14.38 1.10
N VAL A 242 14.03 -14.23 2.19
CA VAL A 242 13.55 -14.16 3.58
C VAL A 242 13.14 -12.74 4.01
N VAL A 243 13.57 -11.70 3.30
CA VAL A 243 13.40 -10.28 3.68
C VAL A 243 11.93 -9.93 3.87
N THR A 244 11.59 -9.38 5.04
CA THR A 244 10.23 -8.92 5.40
C THR A 244 10.10 -7.41 5.38
N ASP A 245 11.23 -6.70 5.50
CA ASP A 245 11.28 -5.26 5.69
C ASP A 245 12.41 -4.64 4.83
N LEU A 246 12.07 -3.66 4.01
CA LEU A 246 13.02 -2.87 3.24
C LEU A 246 13.12 -1.47 3.85
N VAL A 247 14.29 -1.10 4.36
CA VAL A 247 14.53 0.18 5.03
C VAL A 247 15.56 0.98 4.25
N HIS A 248 15.12 2.06 3.62
CA HIS A 248 15.99 2.91 2.82
C HIS A 248 16.38 4.18 3.57
N VAL A 249 17.62 4.23 4.04
CA VAL A 249 18.20 5.36 4.78
C VAL A 249 19.26 6.09 3.96
N ALA A 250 19.84 5.44 2.95
CA ALA A 250 20.88 6.01 2.12
C ALA A 250 20.45 7.35 1.48
N SER A 251 21.35 8.33 1.52
CA SER A 251 21.15 9.62 0.86
C SER A 251 22.49 10.30 0.58
N PRO A 252 22.70 10.91 -0.60
CA PRO A 252 23.81 11.82 -0.85
C PRO A 252 23.66 13.10 -0.03
N ARG A 253 24.75 13.86 0.13
CA ARG A 253 24.74 15.17 0.80
C ARG A 253 23.71 16.10 0.15
N VAL A 254 23.15 17.03 0.92
CA VAL A 254 22.11 17.98 0.45
C VAL A 254 22.53 18.71 -0.83
N HIS A 255 23.79 19.14 -0.93
CA HIS A 255 24.33 19.88 -2.08
C HIS A 255 25.02 18.98 -3.12
N ALA A 256 24.74 17.67 -3.11
CA ALA A 256 25.10 16.80 -4.22
C ALA A 256 24.36 17.22 -5.49
N THR A 257 24.80 16.73 -6.64
CA THR A 257 24.14 17.01 -7.92
C THR A 257 22.72 16.44 -7.93
N ALA A 258 21.83 17.05 -8.71
CA ALA A 258 20.46 16.55 -8.90
C ALA A 258 20.42 15.07 -9.30
N ASN A 259 21.36 14.63 -10.16
CA ASN A 259 21.44 13.25 -10.62
C ASN A 259 21.80 12.29 -9.48
N GLU A 260 22.81 12.61 -8.67
CA GLU A 260 23.18 11.81 -7.49
C GLU A 260 21.98 11.67 -6.53
N LEU A 261 21.31 12.80 -6.25
CA LEU A 261 20.16 12.86 -5.35
C LEU A 261 18.99 12.03 -5.86
N LEU A 262 18.65 12.13 -7.15
CA LEU A 262 17.59 11.35 -7.78
C LEU A 262 17.95 9.87 -7.88
N ASN A 263 19.18 9.54 -8.26
CA ASN A 263 19.62 8.15 -8.41
C ASN A 263 19.51 7.38 -7.10
N VAL A 264 20.04 7.94 -6.00
CA VAL A 264 20.05 7.25 -4.71
C VAL A 264 18.68 7.29 -4.04
N ASN A 265 18.06 8.47 -3.90
CA ASN A 265 16.83 8.58 -3.12
C ASN A 265 15.60 8.01 -3.85
N TYR A 266 15.53 8.16 -5.18
CA TYR A 266 14.36 7.75 -5.97
C TYR A 266 14.63 6.49 -6.80
N THR A 267 15.61 6.51 -7.71
CA THR A 267 15.83 5.40 -8.65
C THR A 267 16.19 4.12 -7.92
N ALA A 268 17.15 4.13 -6.99
CA ALA A 268 17.51 2.95 -6.21
C ALA A 268 16.35 2.49 -5.32
N MET A 269 15.62 3.43 -4.69
CA MET A 269 14.45 3.09 -3.88
C MET A 269 13.37 2.38 -4.71
N LYS A 270 13.07 2.90 -5.90
CA LYS A 270 12.14 2.29 -6.85
C LYS A 270 12.60 0.89 -7.23
N THR A 271 13.85 0.73 -7.67
CA THR A 271 14.41 -0.56 -8.10
C THR A 271 14.33 -1.61 -7.00
N LEU A 272 14.73 -1.26 -5.77
CA LEU A 272 14.68 -2.18 -4.63
C LEU A 272 13.23 -2.51 -4.24
N THR A 273 12.32 -1.55 -4.30
CA THR A 273 10.88 -1.77 -4.02
C THR A 273 10.26 -2.70 -5.06
N GLU A 274 10.57 -2.52 -6.34
CA GLU A 274 10.11 -3.37 -7.43
C GLU A 274 10.65 -4.80 -7.32
N ALA A 275 11.91 -4.96 -6.93
CA ALA A 275 12.50 -6.27 -6.66
C ALA A 275 11.87 -6.97 -5.45
N PHE A 276 11.47 -6.19 -4.43
CA PHE A 276 10.85 -6.69 -3.21
C PHE A 276 9.38 -7.08 -3.40
N LEU A 277 8.64 -6.38 -4.27
CA LEU A 277 7.19 -6.55 -4.40
C LEU A 277 6.70 -7.99 -4.68
N PRO A 278 7.34 -8.80 -5.55
CA PRO A 278 6.91 -10.18 -5.78
C PRO A 278 6.84 -11.03 -4.49
N GLN A 279 7.78 -10.83 -3.56
CA GLN A 279 7.77 -11.47 -2.24
C GLN A 279 6.62 -11.00 -1.37
N VAL A 280 6.42 -9.68 -1.33
CA VAL A 280 5.32 -9.06 -0.59
C VAL A 280 3.99 -9.67 -1.01
N LEU A 281 3.76 -9.81 -2.32
CA LEU A 281 2.56 -10.42 -2.87
C LEU A 281 2.45 -11.92 -2.53
N ARG A 282 3.53 -12.69 -2.65
CA ARG A 282 3.53 -14.11 -2.24
C ARG A 282 3.20 -14.29 -0.76
N ARG A 283 3.70 -13.41 0.09
CA ARG A 283 3.50 -13.45 1.56
C ARG A 283 2.20 -12.79 2.01
N GLN A 284 1.62 -11.96 1.14
CA GLN A 284 0.62 -10.95 1.48
C GLN A 284 1.03 -10.15 2.73
N GLU A 285 2.32 -9.80 2.78
CA GLU A 285 2.94 -9.08 3.89
C GLU A 285 4.36 -8.62 3.49
N GLY A 286 4.62 -7.32 3.65
CA GLY A 286 5.96 -6.76 3.55
C GLY A 286 5.92 -5.26 3.76
N ARG A 287 6.95 -4.74 4.42
CA ARG A 287 6.99 -3.33 4.82
C ARG A 287 8.16 -2.63 4.16
N VAL A 288 7.93 -1.39 3.76
CA VAL A 288 8.92 -0.54 3.16
C VAL A 288 8.95 0.75 3.96
N LEU A 289 10.13 1.11 4.49
CA LEU A 289 10.33 2.38 5.18
C LEU A 289 11.35 3.20 4.40
N PHE A 290 10.93 4.39 3.97
CA PHE A 290 11.79 5.38 3.35
C PHE A 290 12.10 6.50 4.34
N THR A 291 13.38 6.81 4.51
CA THR A 291 13.82 7.98 5.28
C THR A 291 13.68 9.22 4.41
N GLY A 292 12.55 9.91 4.56
CA GLY A 292 12.24 11.19 3.95
C GLY A 292 12.99 12.34 4.60
N SER A 293 12.39 13.53 4.61
CA SER A 293 12.94 14.72 5.27
C SER A 293 11.84 15.76 5.49
N SER A 294 11.90 16.49 6.60
CA SER A 294 11.05 17.67 6.83
C SER A 294 11.30 18.78 5.80
N ALA A 295 12.47 18.80 5.16
CA ALA A 295 12.83 19.77 4.12
C ALA A 295 11.85 19.77 2.94
N VAL A 296 11.20 18.64 2.66
CA VAL A 296 10.17 18.55 1.61
C VAL A 296 8.98 19.47 1.89
N GLN A 297 8.74 19.81 3.15
CA GLN A 297 7.64 20.66 3.58
C GLN A 297 8.07 22.09 3.87
N GLN A 298 9.26 22.24 4.43
CA GLN A 298 9.83 23.53 4.78
C GLN A 298 10.37 24.26 3.54
N ALA A 299 10.70 23.53 2.47
CA ALA A 299 11.33 24.02 1.24
C ALA A 299 12.47 25.03 1.50
N PRO A 300 13.55 24.61 2.20
CA PRO A 300 14.65 25.51 2.49
C PRO A 300 15.32 26.05 1.22
N LEU A 301 15.74 27.31 1.24
CA LEU A 301 16.45 27.95 0.13
C LEU A 301 17.78 27.21 -0.15
N GLY A 302 18.06 26.89 -1.42
CA GLY A 302 19.29 26.21 -1.84
C GLY A 302 19.26 24.68 -1.68
N TRP A 303 18.10 24.11 -1.35
CA TRP A 303 17.88 22.66 -1.17
C TRP A 303 16.84 22.12 -2.17
N GLU A 304 16.68 22.78 -3.31
CA GLU A 304 15.65 22.52 -4.30
C GLU A 304 15.74 21.09 -4.83
N ASP A 305 16.92 20.68 -5.29
CA ASP A 305 17.17 19.34 -5.84
C ASP A 305 17.02 18.23 -4.79
N TYR A 306 17.51 18.48 -3.56
CA TYR A 306 17.39 17.53 -2.45
C TYR A 306 15.92 17.33 -2.08
N SER A 307 15.18 18.42 -1.94
CA SER A 307 13.76 18.39 -1.60
C SER A 307 12.95 17.72 -2.71
N ALA A 308 13.26 18.01 -3.98
CA ALA A 308 12.63 17.37 -5.13
C ALA A 308 12.86 15.85 -5.14
N ALA A 309 14.10 15.39 -4.92
CA ALA A 309 14.42 13.97 -4.90
C ALA A 309 13.74 13.21 -3.75
N LYS A 310 13.75 13.78 -2.52
CA LYS A 310 13.03 13.21 -1.37
C LYS A 310 11.51 13.21 -1.57
N ALA A 311 10.96 14.23 -2.22
CA ALA A 311 9.53 14.31 -2.56
C ALA A 311 9.14 13.23 -3.57
N ALA A 312 9.93 13.04 -4.64
CA ALA A 312 9.68 12.02 -5.66
C ALA A 312 9.60 10.61 -5.05
N ALA A 313 10.57 10.26 -4.21
CA ALA A 313 10.58 8.98 -3.49
C ALA A 313 9.40 8.84 -2.52
N SER A 314 9.06 9.90 -1.77
CA SER A 314 7.94 9.88 -0.83
C SER A 314 6.59 9.64 -1.54
N GLN A 315 6.39 10.31 -2.67
CA GLN A 315 5.19 10.15 -3.49
C GLN A 315 5.13 8.77 -4.14
N TYR A 316 6.26 8.23 -4.59
CA TYR A 316 6.34 6.87 -5.13
C TYR A 316 5.90 5.83 -4.10
N ILE A 317 6.43 5.86 -2.88
CA ILE A 317 6.03 4.93 -1.82
C ILE A 317 4.56 5.08 -1.45
N THR A 318 4.04 6.30 -1.42
CA THR A 318 2.62 6.57 -1.20
C THR A 318 1.75 5.93 -2.30
N ALA A 319 2.14 6.07 -3.57
CA ALA A 319 1.42 5.48 -4.69
C ALA A 319 1.47 3.94 -4.66
N MET A 320 2.63 3.36 -4.33
CA MET A 320 2.77 1.90 -4.14
C MET A 320 1.87 1.40 -3.01
N ASN A 321 1.79 2.13 -1.90
CA ASN A 321 0.89 1.79 -0.80
C ASN A 321 -0.59 1.88 -1.19
N ASN A 322 -0.99 2.88 -1.98
CA ASN A 322 -2.37 2.97 -2.48
C ASN A 322 -2.72 1.81 -3.43
N HIS A 323 -1.78 1.39 -4.27
CA HIS A 323 -2.01 0.34 -5.26
C HIS A 323 -1.96 -1.06 -4.61
N TYR A 324 -0.94 -1.33 -3.79
CA TYR A 324 -0.63 -2.66 -3.26
C TYR A 324 -0.95 -2.84 -1.77
N GLY A 325 -1.44 -1.80 -1.08
CA GLY A 325 -1.75 -1.82 0.34
C GLY A 325 -2.73 -2.91 0.74
N GLN A 326 -3.80 -3.04 -0.04
CA GLN A 326 -4.78 -4.10 0.15
C GLN A 326 -4.20 -5.52 -0.11
N TYR A 327 -3.04 -5.65 -0.74
CA TYR A 327 -2.38 -6.92 -1.08
C TYR A 327 -1.14 -7.21 -0.22
N GLY A 328 -0.98 -6.49 0.90
CA GLY A 328 0.03 -6.77 1.92
C GLY A 328 1.27 -5.87 1.89
N PHE A 329 1.34 -4.88 1.00
CA PHE A 329 2.40 -3.88 1.00
C PHE A 329 2.12 -2.77 2.02
N THR A 330 3.06 -2.47 2.91
CA THR A 330 2.94 -1.35 3.84
C THR A 330 4.09 -0.35 3.62
N GLY A 331 3.77 0.82 3.09
CA GLY A 331 4.75 1.89 2.83
C GLY A 331 4.74 2.99 3.89
N TRP A 332 5.88 3.20 4.54
CA TRP A 332 6.11 4.27 5.51
C TRP A 332 7.11 5.29 4.99
N ILE A 333 6.80 6.57 5.15
CA ILE A 333 7.75 7.66 4.97
C ILE A 333 8.04 8.27 6.35
N LEU A 334 9.24 8.04 6.86
CA LEU A 334 9.72 8.69 8.09
C LEU A 334 10.48 9.95 7.69
N ALA A 335 9.92 11.11 7.98
CA ALA A 335 10.50 12.41 7.64
C ALA A 335 11.07 13.09 8.89
N PRO A 336 12.35 12.85 9.22
CA PRO A 336 12.99 13.55 10.31
C PRO A 336 13.30 15.00 9.94
N GLY A 337 13.30 15.86 10.96
CA GLY A 337 13.95 17.16 10.97
C GLY A 337 15.47 17.04 11.02
N LEU A 338 16.15 18.07 11.52
CA LEU A 338 17.61 18.05 11.61
C LEU A 338 18.07 16.97 12.60
N VAL A 339 18.91 16.04 12.14
CA VAL A 339 19.46 14.95 12.96
C VAL A 339 20.95 15.16 13.18
N ALA A 340 21.45 15.01 14.41
CA ALA A 340 22.85 15.18 14.79
C ALA A 340 23.74 14.08 14.17
N THR A 341 24.21 14.31 12.94
CA THR A 341 25.03 13.36 12.16
C THR A 341 26.15 14.10 11.42
N ARG A 342 27.18 13.41 10.93
CA ARG A 342 28.19 14.04 10.04
C ARG A 342 27.55 14.76 8.83
N PHE A 343 26.39 14.28 8.37
CA PHE A 343 25.64 14.90 7.27
C PHE A 343 25.18 16.33 7.57
N SER A 344 24.77 16.61 8.81
CA SER A 344 24.25 17.92 9.21
C SER A 344 25.29 18.80 9.91
N GLU A 345 26.55 18.38 9.98
CA GLU A 345 27.59 19.09 10.73
C GLU A 345 27.80 20.54 10.27
N GLY A 346 27.80 20.79 8.95
CA GLY A 346 27.86 22.15 8.39
C GLY A 346 26.56 22.94 8.49
N LEU A 347 25.47 22.33 8.98
CA LEU A 347 24.13 22.91 9.07
C LEU A 347 23.72 23.22 10.53
N ARG A 348 24.49 22.75 11.52
CA ARG A 348 24.22 22.96 12.95
C ARG A 348 24.93 24.22 13.44
N GLY A 349 24.16 25.20 13.91
CA GLY A 349 24.68 26.29 14.75
C GLY A 349 24.85 25.83 16.20
N MET A 350 25.52 26.64 17.04
CA MET A 350 25.84 26.31 18.43
C MET A 350 24.63 25.95 19.32
N ASN A 351 23.41 26.37 18.95
CA ASN A 351 22.17 26.12 19.71
C ASN A 351 21.06 25.46 18.87
N THR A 352 21.39 24.82 17.75
CA THR A 352 20.37 24.20 16.90
C THR A 352 19.87 22.91 17.53
N GLN A 353 18.58 22.87 17.90
CA GLN A 353 17.94 21.64 18.36
C GLN A 353 17.96 20.59 17.24
N CYS A 354 18.44 19.40 17.58
CA CYS A 354 18.59 18.28 16.64
C CYS A 354 18.09 17.01 17.28
N LEU A 355 17.47 16.15 16.47
CA LEU A 355 17.19 14.76 16.82
C LEU A 355 18.50 13.98 16.92
N GLN A 356 18.54 12.99 17.81
CA GLN A 356 19.58 11.98 17.82
C GLN A 356 19.23 10.86 16.82
N PRO A 357 20.23 10.21 16.19
CA PRO A 357 20.00 9.05 15.33
C PRO A 357 19.14 7.94 15.98
N GLU A 358 19.30 7.74 17.29
CA GLU A 358 18.59 6.75 18.09
C GLU A 358 17.09 7.07 18.20
N GLU A 359 16.70 8.35 18.23
CA GLU A 359 15.29 8.77 18.26
C GLU A 359 14.59 8.47 16.93
N VAL A 360 15.32 8.66 15.82
CA VAL A 360 14.84 8.30 14.47
C VAL A 360 14.72 6.79 14.36
N ALA A 361 15.70 6.04 14.88
CA ALA A 361 15.68 4.58 14.89
C ALA A 361 14.52 4.00 15.71
N GLU A 362 14.22 4.58 16.87
CA GLU A 362 13.08 4.15 17.69
C GLU A 362 11.75 4.40 16.99
N SER A 363 11.60 5.56 16.35
CA SER A 363 10.41 5.87 15.56
C SER A 363 10.25 4.92 14.37
N ALA A 364 11.35 4.60 13.67
CA ALA A 364 11.32 3.63 12.57
C ALA A 364 10.90 2.23 13.03
N TYR A 365 11.43 1.76 14.17
CA TYR A 365 11.02 0.49 14.76
C TYR A 365 9.54 0.49 15.12
N ALA A 366 9.03 1.55 15.75
CA ALA A 366 7.61 1.65 16.11
C ALA A 366 6.68 1.55 14.88
N LEU A 367 7.06 2.18 13.76
CA LEU A 367 6.35 2.09 12.49
C LEU A 367 6.41 0.67 11.90
N LEU A 368 7.59 0.04 11.88
CA LEU A 368 7.77 -1.32 11.34
C LEU A 368 7.14 -2.41 12.21
N ASN A 369 6.96 -2.17 13.51
CA ASN A 369 6.31 -3.09 14.44
C ASN A 369 4.79 -2.93 14.51
N GLY A 370 4.21 -2.00 13.73
CA GLY A 370 2.76 -1.83 13.61
C GLY A 370 2.09 -1.09 14.78
N ARG A 371 2.84 -0.37 15.63
CA ARG A 371 2.26 0.44 16.73
C ARG A 371 1.30 1.52 16.23
N HIS A 372 1.47 1.98 14.99
CA HIS A 372 0.62 2.99 14.34
C HIS A 372 -0.33 2.39 13.28
N GLY A 373 -0.60 1.08 13.36
CA GLY A 373 -1.34 0.34 12.35
C GLY A 373 -0.48 -0.11 11.17
N ASN A 374 -1.03 -0.98 10.32
CA ASN A 374 -0.32 -1.59 9.18
C ASN A 374 -0.71 -0.96 7.83
N SER A 375 -1.29 0.24 7.83
CA SER A 375 -1.79 0.88 6.61
C SER A 375 -0.78 1.78 5.91
N GLY A 376 0.42 1.96 6.48
CA GLY A 376 1.43 2.88 5.96
C GLY A 376 1.05 4.34 6.16
N GLY A 377 1.92 5.26 5.72
CA GLY A 377 1.67 6.69 5.85
C GLY A 377 2.93 7.54 5.90
N TYR A 378 2.74 8.82 6.20
CA TYR A 378 3.79 9.80 6.36
C TYR A 378 3.92 10.20 7.84
N PHE A 379 5.12 10.13 8.38
CA PHE A 379 5.42 10.40 9.78
C PHE A 379 6.49 11.48 9.89
N LEU A 380 6.09 12.68 10.29
CA LEU A 380 7.01 13.79 10.53
C LEU A 380 7.51 13.73 11.97
N LEU A 381 8.84 13.75 12.12
CA LEU A 381 9.53 13.74 13.39
C LEU A 381 10.40 14.99 13.49
N GLU A 382 10.09 15.91 14.40
CA GLU A 382 10.86 17.13 14.62
C GLU A 382 11.33 17.19 16.08
N SER A 383 12.52 17.75 16.31
CA SER A 383 13.03 17.95 17.67
C SER A 383 12.12 18.91 18.43
N GLY A 384 11.71 18.54 19.65
CA GLY A 384 10.91 19.39 20.52
C GLY A 384 9.42 19.49 20.15
N ALA A 385 8.94 18.73 19.17
CA ALA A 385 7.53 18.66 18.80
C ALA A 385 7.01 17.21 18.84
N PRO A 386 5.72 16.99 19.18
CA PRO A 386 5.15 15.65 19.11
C PRO A 386 5.14 15.16 17.65
N PRO A 387 5.37 13.86 17.41
CA PRO A 387 5.37 13.31 16.06
C PRO A 387 4.00 13.47 15.40
N ARG A 388 3.98 13.75 14.10
CA ARG A 388 2.74 13.95 13.33
C ARG A 388 2.56 12.87 12.27
N LEU A 389 1.47 12.13 12.38
CA LEU A 389 1.04 11.14 11.40
C LEU A 389 0.10 11.79 10.37
N GLY A 390 0.31 11.53 9.09
CA GLY A 390 -0.52 12.10 8.02
C GLY A 390 -0.28 11.46 6.65
N ARG A 391 -0.73 12.16 5.61
CA ARG A 391 -0.41 11.82 4.22
C ARG A 391 0.59 12.84 3.68
N PHE A 392 1.43 12.41 2.74
CA PHE A 392 2.31 13.32 2.02
C PHE A 392 1.49 14.48 1.41
N GLY A 393 1.84 15.73 1.74
CA GLY A 393 1.13 16.93 1.28
C GLY A 393 -0.14 17.32 2.05
N PHE A 394 -0.63 16.50 2.99
CA PHE A 394 -1.82 16.83 3.80
C PHE A 394 -1.66 16.32 5.24
N TYR A 395 -1.61 17.26 6.18
CA TYR A 395 -1.86 16.97 7.58
C TYR A 395 -3.37 17.05 7.84
N PHE A 396 -3.92 16.06 8.53
CA PHE A 396 -5.02 16.35 9.44
C PHE A 396 -4.42 17.22 10.54
N SER A 397 -4.40 18.53 10.32
CA SER A 397 -4.33 19.43 11.44
C SER A 397 -5.68 19.32 12.12
N GLU A 398 -5.74 18.82 13.36
CA GLU A 398 -6.92 19.03 14.21
C GLU A 398 -7.17 20.53 14.47
N THR A 399 -6.31 21.42 13.96
CA THR A 399 -6.48 22.87 13.96
C THR A 399 -5.88 23.48 12.69
N SER A 400 -6.57 23.46 11.55
CA SER A 400 -6.29 24.48 10.52
C SER A 400 -7.54 24.90 9.76
N THR A 401 -8.05 26.04 10.18
CA THR A 401 -8.63 27.05 9.29
C THR A 401 -7.71 27.22 8.06
N VAL A 402 -8.27 26.99 6.88
CA VAL A 402 -7.60 27.17 5.59
C VAL A 402 -7.07 28.61 5.48
N PRO A 403 -5.79 28.84 5.14
CA PRO A 403 -5.30 30.17 4.80
C PRO A 403 -6.03 30.69 3.56
N LYS A 404 -6.57 31.91 3.63
CA LYS A 404 -7.11 32.61 2.46
C LYS A 404 -6.05 32.65 1.35
N ALA A 405 -6.49 32.33 0.13
CA ALA A 405 -5.69 32.46 -1.09
C ALA A 405 -5.00 33.83 -1.19
N LEU A 406 -3.76 33.85 -1.66
CA LEU A 406 -3.03 35.07 -2.00
C LEU A 406 -3.84 35.89 -3.03
N PRO A 407 -4.05 37.19 -2.81
CA PRO A 407 -4.70 38.03 -3.80
C PRO A 407 -3.73 38.32 -4.96
N LEU A 408 -4.23 38.19 -6.18
CA LEU A 408 -3.68 38.87 -7.35
C LEU A 408 -3.74 40.38 -7.11
N ALA A 409 -2.67 41.09 -7.47
CA ALA A 409 -2.62 42.55 -7.43
C ALA A 409 -3.72 43.15 -8.31
N ASP A 410 -4.54 44.04 -7.74
CA ASP A 410 -4.51 45.46 -8.13
C ASP A 410 -5.44 46.33 -7.26
N ASP A 411 -4.88 47.49 -6.93
CA ASP A 411 -5.45 48.81 -6.68
C ASP A 411 -6.48 49.15 -5.58
N THR A 412 -6.06 50.15 -4.80
CA THR A 412 -6.80 51.15 -4.01
C THR A 412 -7.49 50.76 -2.69
N GLY A 413 -7.11 51.50 -1.64
CA GLY A 413 -7.47 51.28 -0.25
C GLY A 413 -8.96 51.38 0.09
N LYS A 414 -9.37 50.63 1.11
CA LYS A 414 -9.88 51.15 2.40
C LYS A 414 -10.11 49.99 3.37
N SER A 415 -9.65 50.18 4.60
CA SER A 415 -9.91 49.32 5.76
C SER A 415 -11.41 49.20 6.02
N SER A 416 -11.93 47.98 6.19
CA SER A 416 -13.10 47.73 7.04
C SER A 416 -13.16 46.26 7.50
N SER A 417 -13.71 46.09 8.69
CA SER A 417 -13.84 44.90 9.53
C SER A 417 -14.46 43.67 8.85
N ALA A 418 -14.07 42.48 9.33
CA ALA A 418 -14.63 41.18 8.93
C ALA A 418 -16.17 41.14 9.06
N PRO A 419 -16.92 40.69 8.04
CA PRO A 419 -18.35 40.44 8.17
C PRO A 419 -18.60 39.01 8.69
N ALA A 420 -19.58 38.87 9.57
CA ALA A 420 -20.23 37.61 9.88
C ALA A 420 -20.88 37.03 8.62
N ILE A 421 -20.77 35.71 8.40
CA ILE A 421 -21.31 35.03 7.23
C ILE A 421 -22.80 34.74 7.47
N ASN A 422 -23.68 35.42 6.73
CA ASN A 422 -25.06 35.01 6.49
C ASN A 422 -25.11 34.19 5.20
N ALA A 423 -25.60 32.95 5.26
CA ALA A 423 -25.83 32.12 4.07
C ALA A 423 -27.04 32.67 3.30
N SER A 424 -26.82 33.19 2.08
CA SER A 424 -27.92 33.68 1.22
C SER A 424 -28.25 32.67 0.10
N GLU A 425 -29.46 32.77 -0.47
CA GLU A 425 -30.00 31.90 -1.54
C GLU A 425 -29.05 31.65 -2.73
N GLY A 426 -28.11 32.56 -3.00
CA GLY A 426 -27.13 32.42 -4.09
C GLY A 426 -26.01 31.39 -3.83
N ASP A 427 -25.80 30.97 -2.59
CA ASP A 427 -24.72 30.05 -2.25
C ASP A 427 -25.01 28.60 -2.65
N PHE A 428 -26.27 28.16 -2.62
CA PHE A 428 -26.64 26.80 -2.99
C PHE A 428 -26.50 26.55 -4.49
N ASP A 429 -27.03 27.44 -5.33
CA ASP A 429 -26.97 27.33 -6.79
C ASP A 429 -25.51 27.28 -7.28
N ARG A 430 -24.64 28.10 -6.67
CA ARG A 430 -23.20 28.10 -6.94
C ARG A 430 -22.56 26.77 -6.54
N LEU A 431 -22.89 26.25 -5.36
CA LEU A 431 -22.34 25.01 -4.84
C LEU A 431 -22.75 23.80 -5.65
N PHE A 432 -24.02 23.73 -6.02
CA PHE A 432 -24.56 22.70 -6.88
C PHE A 432 -23.81 22.66 -8.21
N ARG A 433 -23.65 23.81 -8.88
CA ARG A 433 -22.91 23.91 -10.14
C ARG A 433 -21.45 23.52 -9.99
N GLN A 434 -20.78 23.96 -8.92
CA GLN A 434 -19.37 23.65 -8.68
C GLN A 434 -19.17 22.14 -8.45
N PHE A 435 -20.03 21.52 -7.65
CA PHE A 435 -19.92 20.09 -7.32
C PHE A 435 -20.13 19.20 -8.54
N PHE A 436 -21.15 19.49 -9.34
CA PHE A 436 -21.48 18.75 -10.56
C PHE A 436 -20.73 19.24 -11.80
N ARG A 437 -19.80 20.20 -11.66
CA ARG A 437 -19.01 20.81 -12.74
C ARG A 437 -19.87 21.34 -13.90
N LEU A 438 -21.01 21.94 -13.58
CA LEU A 438 -21.95 22.49 -14.55
C LEU A 438 -21.56 23.90 -14.95
N GLY A 439 -21.61 24.21 -16.25
CA GLY A 439 -21.40 25.57 -16.76
C GLY A 439 -22.51 26.53 -16.31
N SER A 440 -22.24 27.84 -16.36
CA SER A 440 -23.20 28.89 -15.96
C SER A 440 -24.46 28.93 -16.83
N ALA A 441 -24.38 28.49 -18.10
CA ALA A 441 -25.49 28.46 -19.05
C ALA A 441 -26.42 27.25 -18.90
N VAL A 442 -26.09 26.26 -18.06
CA VAL A 442 -26.91 25.05 -17.86
C VAL A 442 -28.11 25.40 -16.96
N ASP A 443 -29.33 25.10 -17.39
CA ASP A 443 -30.51 25.22 -16.52
C ASP A 443 -30.52 24.07 -15.49
N ILE A 444 -30.49 24.41 -14.21
CA ILE A 444 -30.49 23.46 -13.09
C ILE A 444 -31.87 23.33 -12.42
N SER A 445 -32.84 24.17 -12.80
CA SER A 445 -34.16 24.21 -12.17
C SER A 445 -34.93 22.89 -12.33
N GLN A 446 -34.69 22.17 -13.43
CA GLN A 446 -35.31 20.88 -13.74
C GLN A 446 -34.38 19.69 -13.47
N ALA A 447 -33.21 19.89 -12.85
CA ALA A 447 -32.24 18.82 -12.68
C ALA A 447 -32.73 17.72 -11.72
N ARG A 448 -32.44 16.45 -12.06
CA ARG A 448 -32.86 15.24 -11.34
C ARG A 448 -31.80 14.15 -11.34
N VAL A 449 -31.77 13.39 -10.26
CA VAL A 449 -30.91 12.20 -10.10
C VAL A 449 -31.27 11.16 -11.17
N GLY A 450 -30.28 10.73 -11.95
CA GLY A 450 -30.40 9.72 -13.00
C GLY A 450 -30.86 10.24 -14.37
N GLU A 451 -31.36 11.47 -14.45
CA GLU A 451 -31.77 12.11 -15.72
C GLU A 451 -30.82 13.24 -16.13
N SER A 452 -30.15 13.89 -15.16
CA SER A 452 -29.24 15.00 -15.43
C SER A 452 -27.79 14.54 -15.59
N PRO A 453 -27.03 15.13 -16.54
CA PRO A 453 -25.61 14.83 -16.70
C PRO A 453 -24.84 14.98 -15.39
N TYR A 454 -24.02 13.97 -15.07
CA TYR A 454 -23.14 13.94 -13.88
C TYR A 454 -23.86 13.83 -12.52
N TRP A 455 -25.18 13.69 -12.50
CA TRP A 455 -25.96 13.52 -11.27
C TRP A 455 -26.66 12.17 -11.22
N ASP A 456 -25.96 11.15 -10.70
CA ASP A 456 -26.49 9.82 -10.40
C ASP A 456 -26.71 9.61 -8.88
N SER A 457 -27.20 8.43 -8.48
CA SER A 457 -27.50 8.12 -7.08
C SER A 457 -26.28 8.18 -6.16
N LEU A 458 -25.09 7.81 -6.64
CA LEU A 458 -23.86 7.85 -5.84
C LEU A 458 -23.41 9.31 -5.65
N ARG A 459 -23.36 10.07 -6.75
CA ARG A 459 -23.05 11.50 -6.74
C ARG A 459 -24.05 12.31 -5.92
N HIS A 460 -25.31 11.88 -5.85
CA HIS A 460 -26.30 12.49 -4.98
C HIS A 460 -25.95 12.33 -3.49
N ILE A 461 -25.55 11.12 -3.07
CA ILE A 461 -25.11 10.87 -1.69
C ILE A 461 -23.85 11.66 -1.38
N GLU A 462 -22.86 11.67 -2.27
CA GLU A 462 -21.64 12.47 -2.11
C GLU A 462 -21.95 13.96 -1.96
N PHE A 463 -22.90 14.48 -2.73
CA PHE A 463 -23.32 15.87 -2.65
C PHE A 463 -24.04 16.17 -1.33
N ILE A 464 -24.88 15.26 -0.83
CA ILE A 464 -25.54 15.41 0.47
C ILE A 464 -24.49 15.46 1.60
N LEU A 465 -23.54 14.51 1.62
CA LEU A 465 -22.45 14.49 2.60
C LEU A 465 -21.59 15.75 2.52
N PHE A 466 -21.38 16.28 1.32
CA PHE A 466 -20.71 17.56 1.11
C PHE A 466 -21.47 18.74 1.72
N LEU A 467 -22.81 18.77 1.58
CA LEU A 467 -23.66 19.80 2.20
C LEU A 467 -23.68 19.67 3.73
N GLU A 468 -23.74 18.45 4.26
CA GLU A 468 -23.64 18.18 5.71
C GLU A 468 -22.31 18.71 6.26
N SER A 469 -21.20 18.37 5.61
CA SER A 469 -19.88 18.84 6.02
C SER A 469 -19.73 20.35 5.89
N LYS A 470 -20.33 20.97 4.89
CA LYS A 470 -20.15 22.41 4.61
C LYS A 470 -21.04 23.30 5.47
N TRP A 471 -22.25 22.86 5.80
CA TRP A 471 -23.24 23.65 6.52
C TRP A 471 -23.64 23.09 7.89
N GLY A 472 -23.00 22.01 8.34
CA GLY A 472 -23.27 21.41 9.65
C GLY A 472 -24.70 20.83 9.74
N LEU A 473 -25.25 20.39 8.62
CA LEU A 473 -26.58 19.78 8.53
C LEU A 473 -26.51 18.27 8.69
N SER A 474 -27.64 17.64 9.00
CA SER A 474 -27.81 16.18 8.94
C SER A 474 -29.07 15.81 8.17
N PHE A 475 -28.98 14.86 7.25
CA PHE A 475 -30.08 14.31 6.47
C PHE A 475 -30.37 12.88 6.93
N ASN A 476 -31.64 12.57 7.18
CA ASN A 476 -32.06 11.19 7.43
C ASN A 476 -32.37 10.46 6.11
N SER A 477 -32.48 9.13 6.16
CA SER A 477 -32.70 8.30 4.97
C SER A 477 -33.96 8.68 4.18
N GLY A 478 -35.04 9.08 4.85
CA GLY A 478 -36.28 9.52 4.20
C GLY A 478 -36.15 10.89 3.52
N GLU A 479 -35.38 11.80 4.10
CA GLU A 479 -35.05 13.09 3.51
C GLU A 479 -34.20 12.92 2.25
N MET A 480 -33.19 12.06 2.29
CA MET A 480 -32.32 11.76 1.13
C MET A 480 -33.10 11.16 -0.03
N ASP A 481 -34.06 10.27 0.25
CA ASP A 481 -34.92 9.68 -0.78
C ASP A 481 -35.89 10.70 -1.41
N GLY A 482 -36.27 11.72 -0.65
CA GLY A 482 -37.15 12.82 -1.09
C GLY A 482 -36.44 13.91 -1.90
N THR A 483 -35.10 13.97 -1.92
CA THR A 483 -34.34 15.05 -2.56
C THR A 483 -33.80 14.73 -3.96
N LYS A 484 -34.45 13.82 -4.69
CA LYS A 484 -34.02 13.38 -6.03
C LYS A 484 -34.16 14.45 -7.13
N ARG A 485 -34.69 15.63 -6.81
CA ARG A 485 -34.77 16.80 -7.70
C ARG A 485 -34.11 18.01 -7.06
N TYR A 486 -33.54 18.88 -7.89
CA TYR A 486 -32.86 20.10 -7.46
C TYR A 486 -33.74 20.99 -6.57
N LEU A 487 -34.99 21.23 -6.99
CA LEU A 487 -35.93 22.06 -6.25
C LEU A 487 -36.33 21.45 -4.91
N ASP A 488 -36.41 20.12 -4.82
CA ASP A 488 -36.77 19.43 -3.57
C ASP A 488 -35.63 19.51 -2.57
N LEU A 489 -34.38 19.34 -3.03
CA LEU A 489 -33.18 19.55 -2.23
C LEU A 489 -33.05 21.02 -1.78
N LYS A 490 -33.29 21.98 -2.68
CA LYS A 490 -33.26 23.42 -2.37
C LYS A 490 -34.30 23.79 -1.30
N LYS A 491 -35.53 23.27 -1.41
CA LYS A 491 -36.59 23.48 -0.42
C LYS A 491 -36.25 22.88 0.94
N LEU A 492 -35.71 21.64 0.95
CA LEU A 492 -35.32 20.98 2.20
C LEU A 492 -34.20 21.77 2.90
N LEU A 493 -33.20 22.23 2.14
CA LEU A 493 -32.12 23.06 2.67
C LEU A 493 -32.63 24.38 3.25
N ALA A 494 -33.53 25.07 2.56
CA ALA A 494 -34.15 26.29 3.08
C ALA A 494 -34.89 26.04 4.40
N SER A 495 -35.55 24.89 4.54
CA SER A 495 -36.23 24.51 5.78
C SER A 495 -35.27 24.17 6.93
N LYS A 496 -34.09 23.60 6.63
CA LYS A 496 -33.08 23.20 7.63
C LYS A 496 -32.14 24.33 8.06
N ILE A 497 -31.85 25.27 7.16
CA ILE A 497 -30.93 26.40 7.43
C ILE A 497 -31.66 27.56 8.12
N GLY A 498 -33.00 27.61 8.02
CA GLY A 498 -33.85 28.63 8.63
C GLY A 498 -33.78 29.95 7.85
N ASN A 499 -34.94 30.45 7.40
CA ASN A 499 -35.01 31.81 6.86
C ASN A 499 -34.79 32.83 7.97
N VAL A 500 -33.67 33.54 7.92
CA VAL A 500 -33.64 35.02 7.93
C VAL A 500 -32.69 35.49 6.84
#